data_AF-A0A8T1AV81-F1
#
_entry.id   AF-A0A8T1AV81-F1
#
_cell.length_a   1.000
_cell.length_b   1.000
_cell.length_c   1.000
_cell.angle_alpha   90.00
_cell.angle_beta   90.00
_cell.angle_gamma   90.00
#
_symmetry.space_group_name_H-M   'P 1'
#
loop_
_entity.id
_entity.type
_entity.pdbx_description
1 polymer ?
#
loop_
_entity_poly.entity_id
_entity_poly.type
_entity_poly.pdbx_seq_one_letter_code
_entity_poly.pdbx_strand_id
1 'polypeptide(L)'
;MMGDDQEDKSASSYPPGVNQALLADRKLVHELILNPQFQIPRDKDVEASVAAVASEQSVAALAVRVREAMTKAFWDRVIEANDIETLLARTEELRSTFRGALGGGSGAGLGSGLSALADQVDSALRPDQLRELMQDPVRNVHIIQARCNGVLDAIERAEAPARATSTREFRSDWAQRIAAGVMTPVQLLVAFLAFALDKVDELRSDVLNAHLGLLGAYLQRHGVDYEQKQLQTRLSESGSVDAAFPMTTKWLLMEMEAYLARSEVDETERGRLGSYDGAAFGRFVRASIWALVEKHIDGTASRAWPETFELDVARVRACRDALDRIAVVSSLLALVQEYVGRRSLAVPAGFFHNVGQQLSTLLRSPGVSGAQLAAQATHDVRQLENSGSQDAEEELQALEKRLLGSFAVDNPVFKLFFSRAARAFETALTSKGKIVDNLHPSLAPFAAEITEATSLLRRLAQHNENVYASLYNDIIKRVVHSA
;
A
#
# COMPACT_ATOMS: atom_id res chain seq x y z
N MET A 1 28.19 -49.58 -34.77
CA MET A 1 27.61 -50.29 -33.62
C MET A 1 28.62 -50.28 -32.50
N MET A 2 28.60 -49.26 -31.66
CA MET A 2 28.91 -49.29 -30.23
C MET A 2 28.24 -48.04 -29.67
N GLY A 3 27.34 -48.22 -28.71
CA GLY A 3 26.63 -47.15 -28.05
C GLY A 3 27.54 -46.51 -27.01
N ASP A 4 27.60 -45.18 -27.04
CA ASP A 4 28.14 -44.39 -25.95
C ASP A 4 27.00 -44.09 -24.97
N ASP A 5 27.32 -44.30 -23.70
CA ASP A 5 26.46 -44.17 -22.54
C ASP A 5 25.88 -42.75 -22.39
N GLN A 6 24.56 -42.72 -22.17
CA GLN A 6 23.84 -41.54 -21.70
C GLN A 6 24.25 -41.23 -20.26
N GLU A 7 25.09 -40.22 -20.06
CA GLU A 7 25.18 -39.51 -18.78
C GLU A 7 23.95 -38.60 -18.62
N ASP A 8 22.96 -39.15 -17.92
CA ASP A 8 21.77 -38.45 -17.45
C ASP A 8 22.17 -37.41 -16.39
N LYS A 9 22.55 -36.20 -16.83
CA LYS A 9 22.66 -35.02 -15.96
C LYS A 9 21.26 -34.56 -15.56
N SER A 10 20.68 -35.28 -14.60
CA SER A 10 19.58 -34.79 -13.79
C SER A 10 20.08 -33.58 -12.97
N ALA A 11 19.83 -32.38 -13.50
CA ALA A 11 20.03 -31.14 -12.78
C ALA A 11 19.13 -31.15 -11.54
N SER A 12 19.73 -31.41 -10.37
CA SER A 12 19.12 -31.13 -9.08
C SER A 12 18.85 -29.61 -9.01
N SER A 13 17.63 -29.19 -9.36
CA SER A 13 17.21 -27.80 -9.19
C SER A 13 16.93 -27.56 -7.70
N TYR A 14 17.96 -27.15 -6.97
CA TYR A 14 17.78 -26.56 -5.65
C TYR A 14 16.71 -25.46 -5.75
N PRO A 15 15.74 -25.42 -4.82
CA PRO A 15 14.73 -24.37 -4.84
C PRO A 15 15.40 -23.00 -4.78
N PRO A 16 14.95 -22.03 -5.60
CA PRO A 16 15.54 -20.70 -5.61
C PRO A 16 15.47 -20.09 -4.20
N GLY A 17 16.55 -19.42 -3.79
CA GLY A 17 16.57 -18.72 -2.51
C GLY A 17 15.48 -17.65 -2.43
N VAL A 18 15.01 -17.31 -1.23
CA VAL A 18 13.93 -16.33 -0.99
C VAL A 18 14.14 -15.05 -1.81
N ASN A 19 15.35 -14.49 -1.80
CA ASN A 19 15.67 -13.27 -2.56
C ASN A 19 15.54 -13.45 -4.09
N GLN A 20 15.84 -14.64 -4.62
CA GLN A 20 15.70 -14.94 -6.06
C GLN A 20 14.23 -15.09 -6.45
N ALA A 21 13.42 -15.72 -5.59
CA ALA A 21 11.98 -15.80 -5.77
C ALA A 21 11.33 -14.39 -5.73
N LEU A 22 11.75 -13.54 -4.77
CA LEU A 22 11.27 -12.16 -4.67
C LEU A 22 11.69 -11.30 -5.87
N LEU A 23 12.92 -11.47 -6.37
CA LEU A 23 13.41 -10.76 -7.57
C LEU A 23 12.70 -11.20 -8.86
N ALA A 24 12.16 -12.42 -8.92
CA ALA A 24 11.40 -12.90 -10.07
C ALA A 24 10.04 -12.20 -10.20
N ASP A 25 9.48 -11.69 -9.10
CA ASP A 25 8.24 -10.91 -9.13
C ASP A 25 8.51 -9.47 -9.57
N ARG A 26 8.30 -9.19 -10.86
CA ARG A 26 8.45 -7.86 -11.45
C ARG A 26 7.60 -6.79 -10.74
N LYS A 27 6.39 -7.13 -10.27
CA LYS A 27 5.50 -6.16 -9.61
C LYS A 27 6.06 -5.77 -8.25
N LEU A 28 6.49 -6.76 -7.48
CA LEU A 28 7.09 -6.54 -6.17
C LEU A 28 8.40 -5.74 -6.28
N VAL A 29 9.28 -6.10 -7.21
CA VAL A 29 10.52 -5.36 -7.44
C VAL A 29 10.24 -3.90 -7.77
N HIS A 30 9.30 -3.66 -8.68
CA HIS A 30 8.89 -2.30 -9.05
C HIS A 30 8.30 -1.53 -7.86
N GLU A 31 7.49 -2.19 -7.02
CA GLU A 31 6.96 -1.61 -5.78
C GLU A 31 8.10 -1.21 -4.83
N LEU A 32 9.09 -2.07 -4.61
CA LEU A 32 10.22 -1.79 -3.71
C LEU A 32 11.14 -0.68 -4.23
N ILE A 33 11.21 -0.48 -5.54
CA ILE A 33 11.96 0.64 -6.14
C ILE A 33 11.25 1.98 -5.87
N LEU A 34 9.94 2.05 -6.03
CA LEU A 34 9.18 3.30 -5.84
C LEU A 34 8.81 3.56 -4.37
N ASN A 35 8.69 2.49 -3.59
CA ASN A 35 8.35 2.49 -2.17
C ASN A 35 9.28 1.55 -1.39
N PRO A 36 10.50 1.98 -1.05
CA PRO A 36 11.45 1.15 -0.30
C PRO A 36 11.01 0.86 1.14
N GLN A 37 9.96 1.53 1.63
CA GLN A 37 9.35 1.27 2.94
C GLN A 37 8.16 0.32 2.84
N PHE A 38 7.91 -0.28 1.66
CA PHE A 38 6.84 -1.24 1.48
C PHE A 38 6.98 -2.40 2.48
N GLN A 39 5.88 -2.69 3.16
CA GLN A 39 5.74 -3.79 4.09
C GLN A 39 4.48 -4.56 3.73
N ILE A 40 4.52 -5.87 3.89
CA ILE A 40 3.34 -6.71 3.86
C ILE A 40 2.70 -6.60 5.24
N PRO A 41 1.53 -5.94 5.36
CA PRO A 41 0.84 -5.86 6.63
C PRO A 41 0.24 -7.23 6.97
N ARG A 42 0.15 -7.54 8.26
CA ARG A 42 -0.46 -8.79 8.73
C ARG A 42 -1.97 -8.71 8.52
N ASP A 43 -2.60 -9.76 8.00
CA ASP A 43 -4.06 -9.77 7.75
C ASP A 43 -4.87 -9.35 9.00
N LYS A 44 -4.46 -9.84 10.18
CA LYS A 44 -5.07 -9.45 11.46
C LYS A 44 -4.96 -7.95 11.76
N ASP A 45 -3.82 -7.34 11.42
CA ASP A 45 -3.54 -5.93 11.71
C ASP A 45 -4.28 -5.02 10.71
N VAL A 46 -4.39 -5.44 9.44
CA VAL A 46 -5.22 -4.77 8.43
C VAL A 46 -6.68 -4.80 8.83
N GLU A 47 -7.21 -5.97 9.15
CA GLU A 47 -8.60 -6.10 9.55
C GLU A 47 -8.92 -5.33 10.84
N ALA A 48 -8.03 -5.35 11.83
CA ALA A 48 -8.18 -4.58 13.06
C ALA A 48 -8.15 -3.07 12.78
N SER A 49 -7.26 -2.61 11.90
CA SER A 49 -7.19 -1.20 11.50
C SER A 49 -8.44 -0.75 10.74
N VAL A 50 -8.94 -1.57 9.82
CA VAL A 50 -10.19 -1.30 9.09
C VAL A 50 -11.39 -1.32 10.04
N ALA A 51 -11.44 -2.26 10.99
CA ALA A 51 -12.49 -2.33 11.99
C ALA A 51 -12.48 -1.14 12.96
N ALA A 52 -11.29 -0.62 13.34
CA ALA A 52 -11.15 0.51 14.24
C ALA A 52 -11.62 1.84 13.64
N VAL A 53 -11.52 2.00 12.31
CA VAL A 53 -11.97 3.20 11.59
C VAL A 53 -13.44 3.10 11.17
N ALA A 54 -13.95 1.88 11.04
CA ALA A 54 -15.33 1.63 10.64
C ALA A 54 -16.30 1.67 11.84
N SER A 55 -17.58 1.94 11.59
CA SER A 55 -18.59 1.84 12.65
C SER A 55 -18.66 0.40 13.19
N GLU A 56 -19.06 0.23 14.45
CA GLU A 56 -19.20 -1.10 15.09
C GLU A 56 -20.14 -2.06 14.34
N GLN A 57 -21.02 -1.51 13.50
CA GLN A 57 -21.96 -2.26 12.66
C GLN A 57 -21.42 -2.59 11.27
N SER A 58 -20.18 -2.19 10.95
CA SER A 58 -19.56 -2.47 9.66
C SER A 58 -19.28 -3.96 9.46
N VAL A 59 -19.26 -4.38 8.19
CA VAL A 59 -18.94 -5.76 7.79
C VAL A 59 -17.53 -6.16 8.24
N ALA A 60 -16.57 -5.23 8.26
CA ALA A 60 -15.21 -5.48 8.73
C ALA A 60 -15.15 -5.75 10.24
N ALA A 61 -15.82 -4.92 11.05
CA ALA A 61 -15.91 -5.14 12.49
C ALA A 61 -16.68 -6.43 12.84
N LEU A 62 -17.67 -6.80 12.02
CA LEU A 62 -18.35 -8.09 12.14
C LEU A 62 -17.42 -9.26 11.81
N ALA A 63 -16.64 -9.18 10.73
CA ALA A 63 -15.73 -10.24 10.32
C ALA A 63 -14.67 -10.54 11.39
N VAL A 64 -14.08 -9.50 11.99
CA VAL A 64 -13.11 -9.65 13.11
C VAL A 64 -13.76 -10.37 14.30
N ARG A 65 -14.95 -9.93 14.73
CA ARG A 65 -15.69 -10.55 15.84
C ARG A 65 -16.07 -12.00 15.55
N VAL A 66 -16.51 -12.31 14.34
CA VAL A 66 -16.86 -13.68 13.94
C VAL A 66 -15.62 -14.57 13.99
N ARG A 67 -14.48 -14.12 13.46
CA ARG A 67 -13.23 -14.88 13.51
C ARG A 67 -12.77 -15.12 14.94
N GLU A 68 -12.79 -14.11 15.80
CA GLU A 68 -12.41 -14.24 17.21
C GLU A 68 -13.33 -15.21 17.94
N ALA A 69 -14.64 -15.11 17.72
CA ALA A 69 -15.64 -16.02 18.30
C ALA A 69 -15.44 -17.46 17.80
N MET A 70 -15.19 -17.66 16.51
CA MET A 70 -14.93 -18.99 15.93
C MET A 70 -13.62 -19.59 16.46
N THR A 71 -12.56 -18.78 16.57
CA THR A 71 -11.26 -19.22 17.10
C THR A 71 -11.39 -19.63 18.56
N LYS A 72 -12.11 -18.83 19.36
CA LYS A 72 -12.41 -19.16 20.75
C LYS A 72 -13.25 -20.43 20.85
N ALA A 73 -14.34 -20.54 20.09
CA ALA A 73 -15.20 -21.71 20.10
C ALA A 73 -14.47 -23.00 19.69
N PHE A 74 -13.51 -22.90 18.76
CA PHE A 74 -12.63 -24.01 18.41
C PHE A 74 -11.81 -24.48 19.61
N TRP A 75 -11.10 -23.56 20.29
CA TRP A 75 -10.27 -23.91 21.44
C TRP A 75 -11.08 -24.37 22.66
N ASP A 76 -12.24 -23.76 22.91
CA ASP A 76 -13.16 -24.17 23.97
C ASP A 76 -13.63 -25.62 23.73
N ARG A 77 -13.95 -25.97 22.47
CA ARG A 77 -14.32 -27.36 22.10
C ARG A 77 -13.17 -28.34 22.31
N VAL A 78 -11.92 -27.96 22.03
CA VAL A 78 -10.74 -28.81 22.28
C VAL A 78 -10.57 -29.06 23.78
N ILE A 79 -10.80 -28.04 24.61
CA ILE A 79 -10.76 -28.15 26.08
C ILE A 79 -11.87 -29.07 26.57
N GLU A 80 -13.11 -28.83 26.15
CA GLU A 80 -14.28 -29.61 26.56
C GLU A 80 -14.18 -31.09 26.17
N ALA A 81 -13.69 -31.36 24.96
CA ALA A 81 -13.51 -32.71 24.44
C ALA A 81 -12.24 -33.39 24.97
N ASN A 82 -11.34 -32.67 25.65
CA ASN A 82 -10.01 -33.14 26.04
C ASN A 82 -9.26 -33.78 24.85
N ASP A 83 -9.33 -33.13 23.68
CA ASP A 83 -8.88 -33.68 22.40
C ASP A 83 -7.36 -33.57 22.23
N ILE A 84 -6.66 -34.59 22.74
CA ILE A 84 -5.20 -34.68 22.71
C ILE A 84 -4.66 -34.77 21.28
N GLU A 85 -5.35 -35.47 20.38
CA GLU A 85 -4.87 -35.63 19.00
C GLU A 85 -4.88 -34.30 18.24
N THR A 86 -5.89 -33.47 18.46
CA THR A 86 -5.89 -32.10 17.92
C THR A 86 -4.73 -31.27 18.49
N LEU A 87 -4.40 -31.39 19.78
CA LEU A 87 -3.24 -30.69 20.35
C LEU A 87 -1.92 -31.15 19.72
N LEU A 88 -1.73 -32.46 19.53
CA LEU A 88 -0.53 -33.02 18.88
C LEU A 88 -0.41 -32.58 17.42
N ALA A 89 -1.53 -32.54 16.68
CA ALA A 89 -1.55 -32.03 15.31
C ALA A 89 -1.15 -30.54 15.27
N ARG A 90 -1.66 -29.72 16.19
CA ARG A 90 -1.32 -28.29 16.29
C ARG A 90 0.11 -28.05 16.76
N THR A 91 0.71 -28.93 17.58
CA THR A 91 2.15 -28.80 17.90
C THR A 91 3.03 -29.13 16.70
N GLU A 92 2.64 -30.11 15.87
CA GLU A 92 3.37 -30.40 14.63
C GLU A 92 3.23 -29.25 13.61
N GLU A 93 2.03 -28.67 13.50
CA GLU A 93 1.83 -27.45 12.72
C GLU A 93 2.72 -26.31 13.21
N LEU A 94 2.78 -26.08 14.53
CA LEU A 94 3.65 -25.04 15.12
C LEU A 94 5.12 -25.26 14.76
N ARG A 95 5.60 -26.51 14.78
CA ARG A 95 6.98 -26.85 14.39
C ARG A 95 7.25 -26.53 12.93
N SER A 96 6.39 -27.02 12.05
CA SER A 96 6.51 -26.82 10.60
C SER A 96 6.43 -25.34 10.24
N THR A 97 5.47 -24.61 10.81
CA THR A 97 5.29 -23.17 10.56
C THR A 97 6.44 -22.35 11.12
N PHE A 98 6.97 -22.66 12.31
CA PHE A 98 8.13 -21.96 12.88
C PHE A 98 9.38 -22.15 12.02
N ARG A 99 9.69 -23.39 11.63
CA ARG A 99 10.82 -23.70 10.74
C ARG A 99 10.66 -23.00 9.39
N GLY A 100 9.46 -22.99 8.83
CA GLY A 100 9.13 -22.28 7.59
C GLY A 100 9.27 -20.76 7.71
N ALA A 101 8.82 -20.17 8.83
CA ALA A 101 8.90 -18.74 9.10
C ALA A 101 10.35 -18.26 9.17
N LEU A 102 11.23 -18.99 9.86
CA LEU A 102 12.66 -18.67 9.94
C LEU A 102 13.38 -18.83 8.59
N GLY A 103 12.91 -19.73 7.73
CA GLY A 103 13.49 -20.01 6.40
C GLY A 103 12.95 -19.12 5.29
N GLY A 104 12.10 -18.14 5.61
CA GLY A 104 11.44 -17.26 4.63
C GLY A 104 10.55 -18.01 3.62
N GLY A 105 10.08 -19.22 3.97
CA GLY A 105 9.14 -20.00 3.15
C GLY A 105 9.72 -20.73 1.91
N SER A 106 10.97 -20.51 1.52
CA SER A 106 11.54 -21.11 0.28
C SER A 106 12.47 -22.31 0.48
N GLY A 107 12.63 -22.82 1.70
CA GLY A 107 13.48 -23.99 1.97
C GLY A 107 14.98 -23.79 1.72
N ALA A 108 15.41 -22.56 1.43
CA ALA A 108 16.82 -22.19 1.44
C ALA A 108 17.35 -22.31 2.87
N GLY A 109 18.47 -23.03 3.04
CA GLY A 109 18.98 -23.43 4.35
C GLY A 109 19.01 -22.28 5.36
N LEU A 110 18.47 -22.55 6.55
CA LEU A 110 18.56 -21.65 7.69
C LEU A 110 20.03 -21.36 7.99
N GLY A 111 20.38 -20.11 8.25
CA GLY A 111 21.68 -19.79 8.85
C GLY A 111 21.88 -20.60 10.14
N SER A 112 23.12 -20.94 10.50
CA SER A 112 23.42 -21.87 11.60
C SER A 112 22.72 -21.51 12.92
N GLY A 113 22.59 -20.22 13.24
CA GLY A 113 21.85 -19.75 14.41
C GLY A 113 20.33 -19.97 14.34
N LEU A 114 19.71 -19.73 13.18
CA LEU A 114 18.26 -19.94 12.98
C LEU A 114 17.93 -21.44 12.90
N SER A 115 18.83 -22.26 12.34
CA SER A 115 18.69 -23.71 12.36
C SER A 115 18.68 -24.24 13.79
N ALA A 116 19.58 -23.76 14.65
CA ALA A 116 19.62 -24.16 16.05
C ALA A 116 18.33 -23.81 16.81
N LEU A 117 17.69 -22.66 16.51
CA LEU A 117 16.39 -22.30 17.07
C LEU A 117 15.28 -23.24 16.59
N ALA A 118 15.24 -23.54 15.29
CA ALA A 118 14.28 -24.50 14.73
C ALA A 118 14.45 -25.90 15.32
N ASP A 119 15.69 -26.37 15.48
CA ASP A 119 16.02 -27.66 16.08
C ASP A 119 15.62 -27.72 17.56
N GLN A 120 15.72 -26.59 18.28
CA GLN A 120 15.24 -26.48 19.66
C GLN A 120 13.72 -26.63 19.74
N VAL A 121 12.96 -25.95 18.87
CA VAL A 121 11.50 -26.08 18.82
C VAL A 121 11.09 -27.50 18.44
N ASP A 122 11.77 -28.09 17.45
CA ASP A 122 11.54 -29.47 17.03
C ASP A 122 11.80 -30.47 18.15
N SER A 123 12.87 -30.28 18.91
CA SER A 123 13.18 -31.17 20.02
C SER A 123 12.21 -30.99 21.19
N ALA A 124 11.74 -29.76 21.44
CA ALA A 124 10.78 -29.47 22.50
C ALA A 124 9.39 -30.10 22.22
N LEU A 125 8.94 -30.05 20.97
CA LEU A 125 7.59 -30.43 20.54
C LEU A 125 7.50 -31.79 19.82
N ARG A 126 8.47 -32.70 20.01
CA ARG A 126 8.44 -34.02 19.36
C ARG A 126 7.12 -34.77 19.63
N PRO A 127 6.38 -35.19 18.60
CA PRO A 127 5.05 -35.80 18.73
C PRO A 127 5.02 -37.02 19.66
N ASP A 128 5.99 -37.92 19.51
CA ASP A 128 5.99 -39.18 20.28
C ASP A 128 6.22 -38.93 21.77
N GLN A 129 7.16 -38.06 22.11
CA GLN A 129 7.44 -37.69 23.51
C GLN A 129 6.29 -36.90 24.11
N LEU A 130 5.68 -36.00 23.34
CA LEU A 130 4.54 -35.22 23.82
C LEU A 130 3.33 -36.12 24.03
N ARG A 131 3.09 -37.09 23.14
CA ARG A 131 2.03 -38.09 23.28
C ARG A 131 2.20 -38.91 24.56
N GLU A 132 3.43 -39.36 24.86
CA GLU A 132 3.73 -40.05 26.12
C GLU A 132 3.44 -39.18 27.35
N LEU A 133 3.86 -37.91 27.34
CA LEU A 133 3.60 -36.98 28.46
C LEU A 133 2.11 -36.73 28.65
N MET A 134 1.33 -36.74 27.58
CA MET A 134 -0.11 -36.54 27.57
C MET A 134 -0.93 -37.75 28.04
N GLN A 135 -0.31 -38.92 28.26
CA GLN A 135 -0.99 -40.08 28.88
C GLN A 135 -1.31 -39.83 30.37
N ASP A 136 -0.45 -39.09 31.08
CA ASP A 136 -0.67 -38.63 32.45
C ASP A 136 -0.26 -37.15 32.57
N PRO A 137 -1.10 -36.23 32.06
CA PRO A 137 -0.70 -34.85 31.87
C PRO A 137 -0.63 -34.07 33.20
N VAL A 138 -1.31 -34.53 34.25
CA VAL A 138 -1.27 -33.91 35.59
C VAL A 138 0.09 -34.16 36.23
N ARG A 139 0.57 -35.40 36.17
CA ARG A 139 1.90 -35.76 36.71
C ARG A 139 3.04 -35.12 35.91
N ASN A 140 2.83 -34.94 34.61
CA ASN A 140 3.84 -34.42 33.69
C ASN A 140 3.76 -32.90 33.47
N VAL A 141 2.90 -32.18 34.19
CA VAL A 141 2.63 -30.74 33.95
C VAL A 141 3.89 -29.89 33.94
N HIS A 142 4.84 -30.14 34.85
CA HIS A 142 6.10 -29.39 34.92
C HIS A 142 7.02 -29.66 33.72
N ILE A 143 7.01 -30.89 33.19
CA ILE A 143 7.81 -31.26 32.01
C ILE A 143 7.20 -30.62 30.76
N ILE A 144 5.86 -30.66 30.63
CA ILE A 144 5.13 -30.00 29.54
C ILE A 144 5.40 -28.49 29.59
N GLN A 145 5.30 -27.88 30.76
CA GLN A 145 5.59 -26.46 30.96
C GLN A 145 7.02 -26.10 30.56
N ALA A 146 8.02 -26.90 30.96
CA ALA A 146 9.42 -26.68 30.59
C ALA A 146 9.65 -26.73 29.07
N ARG A 147 8.98 -27.66 28.37
CA ARG A 147 9.05 -27.76 26.91
C ARG A 147 8.42 -26.55 26.23
N CYS A 148 7.23 -26.13 26.64
CA CYS A 148 6.58 -24.93 26.13
C CYS A 148 7.45 -23.68 26.37
N ASN A 149 8.06 -23.55 27.56
CA ASN A 149 9.02 -22.48 27.85
C ASN A 149 10.21 -22.48 26.89
N GLY A 150 10.75 -23.65 26.55
CA GLY A 150 11.83 -23.77 25.57
C GLY A 150 11.44 -23.30 24.16
N VAL A 151 10.17 -23.43 23.78
CA VAL A 151 9.63 -22.87 22.53
C VAL A 151 9.45 -21.36 22.64
N LEU A 152 8.91 -20.86 23.75
CA LEU A 152 8.79 -19.42 23.99
C LEU A 152 10.16 -18.73 24.00
N ASP A 153 11.19 -19.36 24.55
CA ASP A 153 12.58 -18.89 24.50
C ASP A 153 13.13 -18.83 23.07
N ALA A 154 12.70 -19.73 22.19
CA ALA A 154 13.10 -19.73 20.79
C ALA A 154 12.35 -18.63 20.00
N ILE A 155 11.06 -18.43 20.28
CA ILE A 155 10.25 -17.34 19.71
C ILE A 155 10.81 -15.98 20.14
N GLU A 156 11.08 -15.77 21.44
CA GLU A 156 11.61 -14.50 21.97
C GLU A 156 12.96 -14.12 21.36
N ARG A 157 13.81 -15.11 21.07
CA ARG A 157 15.11 -14.88 20.41
C ARG A 157 15.00 -14.63 18.90
N ALA A 158 13.91 -15.06 18.28
CA ALA A 158 13.68 -14.90 16.85
C ALA A 158 12.88 -13.63 16.51
N GLU A 159 12.01 -13.17 17.40
CA GLU A 159 11.13 -12.02 17.15
C GLU A 159 11.86 -10.66 17.21
N ALA A 160 11.26 -9.65 16.59
CA ALA A 160 11.77 -8.30 16.66
C ALA A 160 11.72 -7.76 18.11
N PRO A 161 12.68 -6.91 18.55
CA PRO A 161 12.73 -6.41 19.93
C PRO A 161 11.44 -5.74 20.42
N ALA A 162 10.69 -5.11 19.53
CA ALA A 162 9.41 -4.48 19.83
C ALA A 162 8.32 -5.48 20.26
N ARG A 163 8.40 -6.74 19.80
CA ARG A 163 7.42 -7.80 20.04
C ARG A 163 7.73 -8.63 21.30
N ALA A 164 9.00 -8.67 21.71
CA ALA A 164 9.49 -9.44 22.86
C ALA A 164 8.81 -9.12 24.20
N THR A 165 8.30 -7.90 24.38
CA THR A 165 7.57 -7.54 25.59
C THR A 165 6.29 -8.36 25.76
N SER A 166 5.50 -8.53 24.70
CA SER A 166 4.25 -9.32 24.76
C SER A 166 4.49 -10.80 25.05
N THR A 167 5.58 -11.39 24.55
CA THR A 167 5.99 -12.77 24.85
C THR A 167 6.39 -12.92 26.32
N ARG A 168 7.14 -11.96 26.87
CA ARG A 168 7.51 -11.96 28.30
C ARG A 168 6.30 -11.78 29.21
N GLU A 169 5.38 -10.89 28.86
CA GLU A 169 4.13 -10.67 29.60
C GLU A 169 3.25 -11.92 29.60
N PHE A 170 3.02 -12.52 28.42
CA PHE A 170 2.29 -13.78 28.30
C PHE A 170 2.95 -14.87 29.15
N ARG A 171 4.27 -15.04 29.05
CA ARG A 171 5.00 -16.06 29.81
C ARG A 171 4.84 -15.88 31.31
N SER A 172 4.88 -14.64 31.80
CA SER A 172 4.70 -14.32 33.21
C SER A 172 3.29 -14.65 33.70
N ASP A 173 2.26 -14.17 33.00
CA ASP A 173 0.85 -14.45 33.34
C ASP A 173 0.54 -15.95 33.25
N TRP A 174 0.98 -16.60 32.19
CA TRP A 174 0.81 -18.03 31.98
C TRP A 174 1.49 -18.84 33.09
N ALA A 175 2.73 -18.53 33.46
CA ALA A 175 3.41 -19.19 34.58
C ALA A 175 2.70 -18.97 35.92
N GLN A 176 2.14 -17.78 36.16
CA GLN A 176 1.37 -17.48 37.37
C GLN A 176 0.08 -18.31 37.45
N ARG A 177 -0.65 -18.46 36.34
CA ARG A 177 -1.87 -19.28 36.28
C ARG A 177 -1.61 -20.76 36.52
N ILE A 178 -0.47 -21.26 36.03
CA ILE A 178 -0.01 -22.63 36.29
C ILE A 178 0.33 -22.80 37.78
N ALA A 179 1.10 -21.88 38.35
CA ALA A 179 1.49 -21.94 39.76
C ALA A 179 0.28 -21.85 40.70
N ALA A 180 -0.76 -21.11 40.32
CA ALA A 180 -2.01 -21.01 41.05
C ALA A 180 -2.93 -22.25 40.87
N GLY A 181 -2.58 -23.21 40.01
CA GLY A 181 -3.38 -24.41 39.75
C GLY A 181 -4.73 -24.13 39.10
N VAL A 182 -4.89 -22.98 38.45
CA VAL A 182 -6.17 -22.52 37.89
C VAL A 182 -6.44 -23.13 36.51
N MET A 183 -5.41 -23.71 35.87
CA MET A 183 -5.50 -24.29 34.53
C MET A 183 -5.27 -25.79 34.57
N THR A 184 -6.10 -26.54 33.84
CA THR A 184 -5.79 -27.94 33.53
C THR A 184 -4.61 -28.03 32.55
N PRO A 185 -3.88 -29.15 32.48
CA PRO A 185 -2.80 -29.34 31.52
C PRO A 185 -3.21 -29.12 30.05
N VAL A 186 -4.46 -29.46 29.71
CA VAL A 186 -5.02 -29.21 28.38
C VAL A 186 -5.27 -27.73 28.14
N GLN A 187 -5.85 -27.01 29.11
CA GLN A 187 -6.01 -25.56 29.02
C GLN A 187 -4.65 -24.85 28.89
N LEU A 188 -3.62 -25.35 29.59
CA LEU A 188 -2.26 -24.84 29.51
C LEU A 188 -1.70 -24.96 28.09
N LEU A 189 -1.85 -26.13 27.47
CA LEU A 189 -1.40 -26.37 26.09
C LEU A 189 -2.20 -25.57 25.06
N VAL A 190 -3.52 -25.46 25.25
CA VAL A 190 -4.37 -24.64 24.38
C VAL A 190 -3.96 -23.18 24.43
N ALA A 191 -3.76 -22.60 25.62
CA ALA A 191 -3.32 -21.22 25.77
C ALA A 191 -1.92 -21.00 25.15
N PHE A 192 -1.00 -21.94 25.37
CA PHE A 192 0.33 -21.90 24.76
C PHE A 192 0.27 -21.97 23.23
N LEU A 193 -0.47 -22.94 22.66
CA LEU A 193 -0.57 -23.13 21.22
C LEU A 193 -1.25 -21.95 20.53
N ALA A 194 -2.34 -21.44 21.10
CA ALA A 194 -3.05 -20.28 20.57
C ALA A 194 -2.13 -19.06 20.50
N PHE A 195 -1.32 -18.82 21.53
CA PHE A 195 -0.35 -17.74 21.56
C PHE A 195 0.82 -17.99 20.60
N ALA A 196 1.44 -19.18 20.67
CA ALA A 196 2.63 -19.50 19.89
C ALA A 196 2.35 -19.48 18.38
N LEU A 197 1.21 -20.04 17.93
CA LEU A 197 0.84 -20.01 16.51
C LEU A 197 0.66 -18.56 16.01
N ASP A 198 0.01 -17.68 16.80
CA ASP A 198 -0.11 -16.26 16.45
C ASP A 198 1.26 -15.57 16.35
N LYS A 199 2.17 -15.90 17.28
CA LYS A 199 3.54 -15.38 17.28
C LYS A 199 4.38 -15.87 16.11
N VAL A 200 4.18 -17.10 15.66
CA VAL A 200 4.87 -17.62 14.48
C VAL A 200 4.38 -16.94 13.19
N ASP A 201 3.08 -16.67 13.08
CA ASP A 201 2.54 -15.89 11.96
C ASP A 201 3.07 -14.44 11.94
N GLU A 202 3.20 -13.82 13.13
CA GLU A 202 3.82 -12.51 13.31
C GLU A 202 5.30 -12.52 12.90
N LEU A 203 6.07 -13.49 13.41
CA LEU A 203 7.47 -13.70 13.08
C LEU A 203 7.70 -13.90 11.58
N ARG A 204 6.84 -14.70 10.92
CA ARG A 204 6.91 -14.90 9.47
C ARG A 204 6.80 -13.57 8.71
N SER A 205 5.84 -12.74 9.12
CA SER A 205 5.62 -11.42 8.50
C SER A 205 6.82 -10.50 8.72
N ASP A 206 7.38 -10.50 9.93
CA ASP A 206 8.56 -9.70 10.28
C ASP A 206 9.81 -10.14 9.49
N VAL A 207 10.05 -11.46 9.35
CA VAL A 207 11.17 -12.00 8.55
C VAL A 207 11.01 -11.62 7.08
N LEU A 208 9.81 -11.77 6.51
CA LEU A 208 9.54 -11.36 5.13
C LEU A 208 9.76 -9.85 4.95
N ASN A 209 9.25 -9.02 5.85
CA ASN A 209 9.44 -7.57 5.81
C ASN A 209 10.91 -7.17 5.98
N ALA A 210 11.70 -7.90 6.76
CA ALA A 210 13.14 -7.70 6.85
C ALA A 210 13.84 -8.03 5.51
N HIS A 211 13.46 -9.12 4.84
CA HIS A 211 13.95 -9.44 3.49
C HIS A 211 13.56 -8.36 2.47
N LEU A 212 12.32 -7.87 2.52
CA LEU A 212 11.87 -6.77 1.67
C LEU A 212 12.64 -5.48 1.95
N GLY A 213 12.95 -5.17 3.22
CA GLY A 213 13.77 -4.02 3.58
C GLY A 213 15.19 -4.10 3.02
N LEU A 214 15.83 -5.27 3.11
CA LEU A 214 17.16 -5.51 2.52
C LEU A 214 17.12 -5.41 1.00
N LEU A 215 16.11 -6.03 0.37
CA LEU A 215 15.93 -5.99 -1.08
C LEU A 215 15.61 -4.58 -1.56
N GLY A 216 14.76 -3.84 -0.84
CA GLY A 216 14.44 -2.44 -1.09
C GLY A 216 15.70 -1.57 -1.05
N ALA A 217 16.55 -1.72 -0.03
CA ALA A 217 17.82 -0.99 0.07
C ALA A 217 18.77 -1.29 -1.11
N TYR A 218 18.81 -2.54 -1.58
CA TYR A 218 19.57 -2.93 -2.77
C TYR A 218 18.97 -2.32 -4.05
N LEU A 219 17.65 -2.42 -4.21
CA LEU A 219 16.91 -1.92 -5.38
C LEU A 219 16.90 -0.39 -5.48
N GLN A 220 17.01 0.34 -4.38
CA GLN A 220 17.23 1.80 -4.43
C GLN A 220 18.50 2.18 -5.19
N ARG A 221 19.51 1.30 -5.22
CA ARG A 221 20.79 1.55 -5.93
C ARG A 221 20.82 0.93 -7.33
N HIS A 222 20.18 -0.22 -7.50
CA HIS A 222 20.30 -1.04 -8.71
C HIS A 222 18.98 -1.27 -9.47
N GLY A 223 17.88 -0.69 -9.00
CA GLY A 223 16.54 -0.90 -9.56
C GLY A 223 16.39 -0.40 -10.99
N VAL A 224 17.01 0.75 -11.30
CA VAL A 224 17.05 1.28 -12.68
C VAL A 224 17.77 0.31 -13.60
N ASP A 225 18.97 -0.16 -13.22
CA ASP A 225 19.74 -1.12 -14.02
C ASP A 225 18.97 -2.44 -14.22
N TYR A 226 18.24 -2.87 -13.19
CA TYR A 226 17.41 -4.06 -13.26
C TYR A 226 16.29 -3.91 -14.31
N GLU A 227 15.52 -2.83 -14.25
CA GLU A 227 14.43 -2.60 -15.21
C GLU A 227 14.94 -2.29 -16.61
N GLN A 228 16.08 -1.61 -16.75
CA GLN A 228 16.74 -1.40 -18.05
C GLN A 228 17.17 -2.72 -18.70
N LYS A 229 17.68 -3.69 -17.92
CA LYS A 229 17.98 -5.03 -18.45
C LYS A 229 16.71 -5.72 -18.95
N GLN A 230 15.61 -5.65 -18.20
CA GLN A 230 14.33 -6.21 -18.62
C GLN A 230 13.78 -5.54 -19.89
N LEU A 231 13.92 -4.22 -19.99
CA LEU A 231 13.60 -3.46 -21.20
C LEU A 231 14.41 -3.96 -22.40
N GLN A 232 15.73 -4.11 -22.25
CA GLN A 232 16.60 -4.58 -23.33
C GLN A 232 16.27 -6.01 -23.76
N THR A 233 15.99 -6.91 -22.82
CA THR A 233 15.51 -8.27 -23.13
C THR A 233 14.26 -8.22 -23.98
N ARG A 234 13.23 -7.47 -23.55
CA ARG A 234 11.97 -7.33 -24.29
C ARG A 234 12.15 -6.74 -25.70
N LEU A 235 13.03 -5.75 -25.85
CA LEU A 235 13.36 -5.17 -27.15
C LEU A 235 14.06 -6.18 -28.06
N SER A 236 15.00 -6.97 -27.51
CA SER A 236 15.72 -8.00 -28.27
C SER A 236 14.81 -9.14 -28.74
N GLU A 237 13.84 -9.53 -27.93
CA GLU A 237 12.87 -10.59 -28.25
C GLU A 237 11.85 -10.14 -29.31
N SER A 238 11.42 -8.88 -29.26
CA SER A 238 10.38 -8.35 -30.16
C SER A 238 10.94 -7.84 -31.50
N GLY A 239 12.24 -7.60 -31.60
CA GLY A 239 12.95 -7.17 -32.80
C GLY A 239 12.71 -5.71 -33.25
N SER A 240 11.69 -5.01 -32.72
CA SER A 240 11.44 -3.59 -32.98
C SER A 240 10.72 -2.90 -31.82
N VAL A 241 10.90 -1.58 -31.71
CA VAL A 241 10.23 -0.73 -30.70
C VAL A 241 8.71 -0.76 -30.86
N ASP A 242 8.21 -0.68 -32.10
CA ASP A 242 6.77 -0.60 -32.37
C ASP A 242 6.05 -1.93 -32.08
N ALA A 243 6.76 -3.06 -32.18
CA ALA A 243 6.23 -4.36 -31.78
C ALA A 243 6.25 -4.55 -30.25
N ALA A 244 7.31 -4.11 -29.58
CA ALA A 244 7.47 -4.26 -28.13
C ALA A 244 6.59 -3.28 -27.32
N PHE A 245 6.44 -2.05 -27.81
CA PHE A 245 5.80 -0.90 -27.15
C PHE A 245 4.85 -0.12 -28.09
N PRO A 246 3.85 -0.78 -28.70
CA PRO A 246 2.91 -0.13 -29.62
C PRO A 246 2.11 1.00 -28.95
N MET A 247 1.64 0.81 -27.71
CA MET A 247 0.82 1.81 -27.03
C MET A 247 1.64 3.01 -26.57
N THR A 248 2.87 2.79 -26.13
CA THR A 248 3.80 3.87 -25.78
C THR A 248 4.10 4.74 -27.00
N THR A 249 4.31 4.13 -28.17
CA THR A 249 4.52 4.86 -29.42
C THR A 249 3.30 5.68 -29.81
N LYS A 250 2.11 5.06 -29.77
CA LYS A 250 0.83 5.75 -30.04
C LYS A 250 0.59 6.91 -29.07
N TRP A 251 0.85 6.71 -27.78
CA TRP A 251 0.70 7.72 -26.75
C TRP A 251 1.61 8.93 -26.99
N LEU A 252 2.91 8.71 -27.22
CA LEU A 252 3.85 9.81 -27.47
C LEU A 252 3.55 10.56 -28.78
N LEU A 253 3.02 9.88 -29.80
CA LEU A 253 2.60 10.54 -31.04
C LEU A 253 1.43 11.49 -30.77
N MET A 254 0.38 11.01 -30.11
CA MET A 254 -0.78 11.82 -29.75
C MET A 254 -0.41 13.00 -28.84
N GLU A 255 0.45 12.77 -27.85
CA GLU A 255 0.86 13.84 -26.94
C GLU A 255 1.82 14.83 -27.61
N MET A 256 2.60 14.45 -28.63
CA MET A 256 3.43 15.39 -29.40
C MET A 256 2.55 16.41 -30.13
N GLU A 257 1.52 15.96 -30.85
CA GLU A 257 0.57 16.84 -31.53
C GLU A 257 -0.08 17.81 -30.53
N ALA A 258 -0.53 17.29 -29.38
CA ALA A 258 -1.13 18.11 -28.33
C ALA A 258 -0.13 19.08 -27.68
N TYR A 259 1.13 18.68 -27.52
CA TYR A 259 2.19 19.50 -26.94
C TYR A 259 2.54 20.67 -27.85
N LEU A 260 2.73 20.42 -29.15
CA LEU A 260 3.03 21.46 -30.14
C LEU A 260 1.87 22.45 -30.32
N ALA A 261 0.63 22.04 -30.06
CA ALA A 261 -0.56 22.90 -30.09
C ALA A 261 -0.69 23.83 -28.86
N ARG A 262 0.13 23.64 -27.80
CA ARG A 262 0.07 24.51 -26.61
C ARG A 262 0.59 25.91 -26.94
N SER A 263 -0.10 26.93 -26.42
CA SER A 263 0.29 28.34 -26.59
C SER A 263 1.66 28.69 -26.01
N GLU A 264 2.15 27.87 -25.07
CA GLU A 264 3.44 28.04 -24.38
C GLU A 264 4.63 27.50 -25.18
N VAL A 265 4.39 26.70 -26.22
CA VAL A 265 5.42 26.10 -27.06
C VAL A 265 5.69 27.02 -28.25
N ASP A 266 6.74 27.82 -28.11
CA ASP A 266 7.20 28.74 -29.15
C ASP A 266 8.07 28.05 -30.22
N GLU A 267 8.43 28.80 -31.27
CA GLU A 267 9.28 28.30 -32.35
C GLU A 267 10.68 27.88 -31.86
N THR A 268 11.14 28.43 -30.74
CA THR A 268 12.44 28.06 -30.15
C THR A 268 12.40 26.67 -29.54
N GLU A 269 11.30 26.32 -28.87
CA GLU A 269 11.08 24.99 -28.32
C GLU A 269 10.90 23.95 -29.44
N ARG A 270 10.17 24.31 -30.52
CA ARG A 270 10.05 23.49 -31.72
C ARG A 270 11.41 23.21 -32.36
N GLY A 271 12.24 24.26 -32.51
CA GLY A 271 13.60 24.14 -33.00
C GLY A 271 14.48 23.24 -32.12
N ARG A 272 14.34 23.34 -30.78
CA ARG A 272 15.06 22.47 -29.83
C ARG A 272 14.66 21.00 -29.98
N LEU A 273 13.36 20.71 -30.10
CA LEU A 273 12.86 19.36 -30.37
C LEU A 273 13.42 18.82 -31.70
N GLY A 274 13.40 19.63 -32.77
CA GLY A 274 13.95 19.28 -34.08
C GLY A 274 15.46 19.03 -34.07
N SER A 275 16.20 19.73 -33.19
CA SER A 275 17.64 19.53 -32.97
C SER A 275 17.98 18.40 -32.01
N TYR A 276 16.98 17.65 -31.53
CA TYR A 276 17.13 16.57 -30.55
C TYR A 276 17.75 17.00 -29.22
N ASP A 277 17.39 18.20 -28.74
CA ASP A 277 17.81 18.69 -27.44
C ASP A 277 17.23 17.82 -26.31
N GLY A 278 18.10 17.25 -25.48
CA GLY A 278 17.69 16.35 -24.40
C GLY A 278 16.82 17.05 -23.34
N ALA A 279 17.00 18.36 -23.13
CA ALA A 279 16.17 19.10 -22.18
C ALA A 279 14.75 19.34 -22.71
N ALA A 280 14.60 19.61 -24.01
CA ALA A 280 13.30 19.67 -24.67
C ALA A 280 12.59 18.32 -24.67
N PHE A 281 13.31 17.23 -24.94
CA PHE A 281 12.75 15.87 -24.84
C PHE A 281 12.25 15.58 -23.42
N GLY A 282 13.04 15.90 -22.40
CA GLY A 282 12.63 15.74 -21.00
C GLY A 282 11.39 16.57 -20.64
N ARG A 283 11.28 17.81 -21.14
CA ARG A 283 10.07 18.65 -20.94
C ARG A 283 8.84 18.02 -21.59
N PHE A 284 8.99 17.56 -22.84
CA PHE A 284 7.92 16.87 -23.57
C PHE A 284 7.45 15.60 -22.86
N VAL A 285 8.38 14.74 -22.41
CA VAL A 285 8.06 13.51 -21.68
C VAL A 285 7.30 13.84 -20.39
N ARG A 286 7.75 14.82 -19.60
CA ARG A 286 7.04 15.23 -18.37
C ARG A 286 5.64 15.76 -18.65
N ALA A 287 5.47 16.56 -19.70
CA ALA A 287 4.15 17.02 -20.13
C ALA A 287 3.24 15.85 -20.54
N SER A 288 3.80 14.83 -21.20
CA SER A 288 3.09 13.61 -21.58
C SER A 288 2.69 12.78 -20.35
N ILE A 289 3.57 12.65 -19.36
CA ILE A 289 3.28 11.96 -18.08
C ILE A 289 2.18 12.69 -17.33
N TRP A 290 2.22 14.02 -17.28
CA TRP A 290 1.14 14.83 -16.71
C TRP A 290 -0.19 14.57 -17.42
N ALA A 291 -0.18 14.44 -18.74
CA ALA A 291 -1.37 14.10 -19.52
C ALA A 291 -1.95 12.71 -19.18
N LEU A 292 -1.21 11.80 -18.55
CA LEU A 292 -1.79 10.55 -18.01
C LEU A 292 -2.70 10.85 -16.80
N VAL A 293 -2.30 11.76 -15.92
CA VAL A 293 -3.09 12.17 -14.74
C VAL A 293 -4.28 13.04 -15.16
N GLU A 294 -4.05 14.03 -16.02
CA GLU A 294 -5.09 14.96 -16.45
C GLU A 294 -6.09 14.31 -17.43
N LYS A 295 -5.52 13.58 -18.41
CA LYS A 295 -6.15 12.89 -19.54
C LYS A 295 -6.96 11.65 -19.16
N HIS A 296 -6.33 10.64 -18.57
CA HIS A 296 -6.50 9.24 -19.00
C HIS A 296 -7.35 8.29 -18.11
N ILE A 297 -8.41 8.76 -17.43
CA ILE A 297 -8.97 7.98 -16.29
C ILE A 297 -10.32 7.28 -16.51
N ASP A 298 -11.11 7.65 -17.52
CA ASP A 298 -12.50 7.15 -17.63
C ASP A 298 -12.68 5.73 -18.24
N GLY A 299 -11.66 4.86 -18.21
CA GLY A 299 -11.80 3.47 -18.69
C GLY A 299 -12.27 3.33 -20.15
N THR A 300 -12.25 4.42 -20.92
CA THR A 300 -12.74 4.46 -22.29
C THR A 300 -11.73 3.81 -23.21
N ALA A 301 -12.19 2.82 -23.99
CA ALA A 301 -11.39 1.96 -24.86
C ALA A 301 -10.57 2.68 -25.96
N SER A 302 -10.71 4.00 -26.11
CA SER A 302 -10.05 4.81 -27.15
C SER A 302 -8.65 5.30 -26.75
N ARG A 303 -8.26 5.19 -25.47
CA ARG A 303 -7.02 5.78 -24.96
C ARG A 303 -5.83 4.82 -24.98
N ALA A 304 -4.66 5.32 -25.40
CA ALA A 304 -3.41 4.57 -25.45
C ALA A 304 -2.74 4.60 -24.07
N TRP A 305 -2.94 3.57 -23.24
CA TRP A 305 -2.17 3.44 -21.99
C TRP A 305 -0.78 2.90 -22.29
N PRO A 306 0.30 3.64 -22.00
CA PRO A 306 1.65 3.21 -22.33
C PRO A 306 2.08 2.01 -21.48
N GLU A 307 2.71 1.01 -22.11
CA GLU A 307 3.23 -0.17 -21.43
C GLU A 307 4.32 0.19 -20.40
N THR A 308 4.99 1.32 -20.58
CA THR A 308 5.98 1.85 -19.62
C THR A 308 5.36 2.28 -18.29
N PHE A 309 4.03 2.40 -18.19
CA PHE A 309 3.27 2.70 -16.97
C PHE A 309 2.29 1.58 -16.57
N GLU A 310 2.44 0.37 -17.13
CA GLU A 310 1.57 -0.78 -16.83
C GLU A 310 1.47 -1.07 -15.32
N LEU A 311 2.58 -0.91 -14.60
CA LEU A 311 2.66 -1.18 -13.15
C LEU A 311 2.28 0.02 -12.28
N ASP A 312 2.03 1.17 -12.89
CA ASP A 312 1.83 2.46 -12.22
C ASP A 312 0.41 3.00 -12.33
N VAL A 313 -0.52 2.23 -12.91
CA VAL A 313 -1.93 2.60 -13.07
C VAL A 313 -2.53 3.10 -11.76
N ALA A 314 -2.32 2.38 -10.65
CA ALA A 314 -2.85 2.75 -9.35
C ALA A 314 -2.23 4.04 -8.81
N ARG A 315 -0.93 4.28 -9.03
CA ARG A 315 -0.24 5.50 -8.57
C ARG A 315 -0.70 6.73 -9.35
N VAL A 316 -0.84 6.60 -10.67
CA VAL A 316 -1.36 7.67 -11.54
C VAL A 316 -2.81 8.01 -11.17
N ARG A 317 -3.65 7.00 -10.93
CA ARG A 317 -5.03 7.18 -10.46
C ARG A 317 -5.09 7.86 -9.09
N ALA A 318 -4.30 7.41 -8.12
CA ALA A 318 -4.24 8.04 -6.80
C ALA A 318 -3.83 9.52 -6.88
N CYS A 319 -2.92 9.89 -7.79
CA CYS A 319 -2.58 11.28 -8.05
C CYS A 319 -3.76 12.08 -8.61
N ARG A 320 -4.56 11.50 -9.50
CA ARG A 320 -5.79 12.13 -9.99
C ARG A 320 -6.84 12.24 -8.89
N ASP A 321 -7.06 11.17 -8.13
CA ASP A 321 -8.06 11.16 -7.06
C ASP A 321 -7.75 12.27 -6.04
N ALA A 322 -6.46 12.53 -5.78
CA ALA A 322 -6.04 13.68 -4.99
C ALA A 322 -6.38 15.01 -5.67
N LEU A 323 -6.08 15.17 -6.97
CA LEU A 323 -6.43 16.37 -7.75
C LEU A 323 -7.94 16.65 -7.73
N ASP A 324 -8.77 15.66 -8.06
CA ASP A 324 -10.23 15.79 -8.09
C ASP A 324 -10.79 16.08 -6.69
N ARG A 325 -10.31 15.37 -5.66
CA ARG A 325 -10.70 15.62 -4.26
C ARG A 325 -10.40 17.06 -3.86
N ILE A 326 -9.19 17.55 -4.13
CA ILE A 326 -8.81 18.94 -3.83
C ILE A 326 -9.75 19.91 -4.56
N ALA A 327 -10.07 19.67 -5.83
CA ALA A 327 -10.96 20.52 -6.60
C ALA A 327 -12.39 20.53 -6.03
N VAL A 328 -12.95 19.36 -5.69
CA VAL A 328 -14.28 19.22 -5.08
C VAL A 328 -14.32 19.94 -3.74
N VAL A 329 -13.42 19.62 -2.80
CA VAL A 329 -13.46 20.21 -1.46
C VAL A 329 -13.20 21.71 -1.50
N SER A 330 -12.29 22.18 -2.36
CA SER A 330 -12.06 23.63 -2.53
C SER A 330 -13.32 24.34 -3.05
N SER A 331 -14.08 23.71 -3.95
CA SER A 331 -15.34 24.26 -4.48
C SER A 331 -16.41 24.36 -3.40
N LEU A 332 -16.54 23.34 -2.54
CA LEU A 332 -17.45 23.36 -1.40
C LEU A 332 -17.03 24.42 -0.37
N LEU A 333 -15.74 24.49 -0.04
CA LEU A 333 -15.20 25.49 0.88
C LEU A 333 -15.42 26.92 0.41
N ALA A 334 -15.35 27.18 -0.90
CA ALA A 334 -15.64 28.50 -1.45
C ALA A 334 -17.09 28.93 -1.18
N LEU A 335 -18.06 28.02 -1.32
CA LEU A 335 -19.47 28.27 -1.00
C LEU A 335 -19.69 28.47 0.50
N VAL A 336 -19.00 27.68 1.33
CA VAL A 336 -19.02 27.85 2.79
C VAL A 336 -18.44 29.21 3.20
N GLN A 337 -17.32 29.62 2.61
CA GLN A 337 -16.71 30.93 2.86
C GLN A 337 -17.61 32.09 2.43
N GLU A 338 -18.26 31.97 1.26
CA GLU A 338 -19.23 32.96 0.78
C GLU A 338 -20.39 33.10 1.77
N TYR A 339 -20.96 31.98 2.23
CA TYR A 339 -22.05 31.99 3.19
C TYR A 339 -21.65 32.66 4.51
N VAL A 340 -20.53 32.21 5.09
CA VAL A 340 -20.00 32.73 6.35
C VAL A 340 -19.70 34.23 6.27
N GLY A 341 -19.10 34.67 5.17
CA GLY A 341 -18.80 36.09 4.92
C GLY A 341 -20.07 36.93 4.76
N ARG A 342 -21.05 36.45 3.99
CA ARG A 342 -22.33 37.14 3.78
C ARG A 342 -23.14 37.26 5.06
N ARG A 343 -23.10 36.24 5.93
CA ARG A 343 -23.76 36.22 7.24
C ARG A 343 -22.96 36.93 8.34
N SER A 344 -21.72 37.36 8.05
CA SER A 344 -20.81 37.99 9.01
C SER A 344 -20.62 37.16 10.29
N LEU A 345 -20.54 35.83 10.16
CA LEU A 345 -20.41 34.92 11.30
C LEU A 345 -19.02 35.03 11.93
N ALA A 346 -18.95 34.88 13.26
CA ALA A 346 -17.68 34.78 13.97
C ALA A 346 -17.06 33.40 13.77
N VAL A 347 -15.92 33.33 13.09
CA VAL A 347 -15.27 32.08 12.71
C VAL A 347 -14.09 31.77 13.64
N PRO A 348 -14.06 30.60 14.31
CA PRO A 348 -12.89 30.15 15.05
C PRO A 348 -11.65 30.01 14.15
N ALA A 349 -10.47 30.25 14.70
CA ALA A 349 -9.22 29.99 14.00
C ALA A 349 -9.15 28.52 13.56
N GLY A 350 -8.85 28.27 12.28
CA GLY A 350 -8.75 26.92 11.72
C GLY A 350 -10.06 26.28 11.28
N PHE A 351 -11.22 26.94 11.42
CA PHE A 351 -12.52 26.39 11.01
C PHE A 351 -12.53 25.84 9.57
N PHE A 352 -12.14 26.66 8.58
CA PHE A 352 -12.13 26.22 7.18
C PHE A 352 -11.15 25.08 6.90
N HIS A 353 -10.06 25.01 7.67
CA HIS A 353 -9.12 23.88 7.58
C HIS A 353 -9.78 22.60 8.10
N ASN A 354 -10.48 22.65 9.23
CA ASN A 354 -11.17 21.51 9.82
C ASN A 354 -12.29 21.00 8.92
N VAL A 355 -13.15 21.89 8.39
CA VAL A 355 -14.19 21.53 7.43
C VAL A 355 -13.57 20.89 6.18
N GLY A 356 -12.48 21.45 5.66
CA GLY A 356 -11.76 20.88 4.53
C GLY A 356 -11.25 19.46 4.81
N GLN A 357 -10.65 19.24 5.99
CA GLN A 357 -10.15 17.92 6.40
C GLN A 357 -11.28 16.90 6.59
N GLN A 358 -12.41 17.31 7.18
CA GLN A 358 -13.57 16.44 7.36
C GLN A 358 -14.18 16.03 6.02
N LEU A 359 -14.39 16.98 5.11
CA LEU A 359 -14.89 16.70 3.76
C LEU A 359 -13.92 15.83 2.95
N SER A 360 -12.62 16.08 3.04
CA SER A 360 -11.59 15.22 2.42
C SER A 360 -11.61 13.80 2.98
N THR A 361 -11.82 13.64 4.28
CA THR A 361 -11.90 12.33 4.94
C THR A 361 -13.15 11.58 4.50
N LEU A 362 -14.30 12.25 4.45
CA LEU A 362 -15.55 11.67 3.95
C LEU A 362 -15.44 11.23 2.48
N LEU A 363 -14.81 12.03 1.62
CA LEU A 363 -14.59 11.66 0.22
C LEU A 363 -13.70 10.42 0.03
N ARG A 364 -12.88 10.06 1.01
CA ARG A 364 -12.07 8.83 0.98
C ARG A 364 -12.86 7.59 1.42
N SER A 365 -14.01 7.78 2.06
CA SER A 365 -14.84 6.68 2.54
C SER A 365 -15.70 6.09 1.41
N PRO A 366 -15.77 4.75 1.28
CA PRO A 366 -16.54 4.12 0.23
C PRO A 366 -18.04 4.39 0.40
N GLY A 367 -18.73 4.71 -0.70
CA GLY A 367 -20.18 4.92 -0.72
C GLY A 367 -20.65 6.32 -0.31
N VAL A 368 -19.74 7.27 -0.07
CA VAL A 368 -20.13 8.66 0.22
C VAL A 368 -20.65 9.35 -1.04
N SER A 369 -21.86 9.91 -0.92
CA SER A 369 -22.53 10.67 -1.97
C SER A 369 -22.27 12.18 -1.84
N GLY A 370 -22.42 12.92 -2.93
CA GLY A 370 -22.36 14.39 -2.91
C GLY A 370 -23.36 15.03 -1.95
N ALA A 371 -24.51 14.38 -1.71
CA ALA A 371 -25.49 14.82 -0.72
C ALA A 371 -25.00 14.73 0.71
N GLN A 372 -24.27 13.67 1.07
CA GLN A 372 -23.67 13.54 2.40
C GLN A 372 -22.59 14.59 2.64
N LEU A 373 -21.81 14.95 1.61
CA LEU A 373 -20.82 16.01 1.70
C LEU A 373 -21.46 17.39 1.86
N ALA A 374 -22.52 17.67 1.10
CA ALA A 374 -23.29 18.90 1.23
C ALA A 374 -23.91 19.02 2.63
N ALA A 375 -24.54 17.96 3.12
CA ALA A 375 -25.13 17.91 4.45
C ALA A 375 -24.09 18.11 5.56
N GLN A 376 -22.90 17.50 5.45
CA GLN A 376 -21.81 17.71 6.41
C GLN A 376 -21.35 19.17 6.43
N ALA A 377 -21.07 19.76 5.26
CA ALA A 377 -20.64 21.15 5.18
C ALA A 377 -21.70 22.11 5.75
N THR A 378 -22.98 21.87 5.47
CA THR A 378 -24.08 22.63 6.07
C THR A 378 -24.15 22.44 7.59
N HIS A 379 -23.93 21.23 8.09
CA HIS A 379 -23.89 20.95 9.52
C HIS A 379 -22.76 21.71 10.22
N ASP A 380 -21.56 21.73 9.64
CA ASP A 380 -20.41 22.43 10.22
C ASP A 380 -20.65 23.95 10.30
N VAL A 381 -21.29 24.53 9.28
CA VAL A 381 -21.69 25.95 9.27
C VAL A 381 -22.81 26.23 10.28
N ARG A 382 -23.77 25.32 10.43
CA ARG A 382 -24.86 25.45 11.42
C ARG A 382 -24.32 25.57 12.85
N GLN A 383 -23.17 24.95 13.16
CA GLN A 383 -22.53 25.10 14.47
C GLN A 383 -22.01 26.52 14.75
N LEU A 384 -21.83 27.36 13.74
CA LEU A 384 -21.45 28.77 13.87
C LEU A 384 -22.66 29.71 14.03
N GLU A 385 -23.85 29.25 13.65
CA GLU A 385 -25.10 30.00 13.78
C GLU A 385 -25.58 29.92 15.25
N ASN A 386 -25.40 31.02 16.00
CA ASN A 386 -25.84 31.10 17.40
C ASN A 386 -27.37 31.27 17.56
N SER A 387 -28.09 31.53 16.47
CA SER A 387 -29.52 31.81 16.47
C SER A 387 -30.26 30.82 15.56
N GLY A 388 -31.12 29.97 16.13
CA GLY A 388 -32.06 29.14 15.36
C GLY A 388 -33.21 29.96 14.74
N SER A 389 -32.89 31.09 14.10
CA SER A 389 -33.89 31.91 13.43
C SER A 389 -34.39 31.22 12.16
N GLN A 390 -35.65 31.45 11.80
CA GLN A 390 -36.24 30.88 10.60
C GLN A 390 -35.50 31.32 9.32
N ASP A 391 -35.01 32.57 9.30
CA ASP A 391 -34.14 33.13 8.26
C ASP A 391 -32.83 32.35 8.09
N ALA A 392 -32.20 31.95 9.20
CA ALA A 392 -30.98 31.14 9.16
C ALA A 392 -31.21 29.77 8.53
N GLU A 393 -32.33 29.12 8.88
CA GLU A 393 -32.65 27.78 8.37
C GLU A 393 -33.00 27.81 6.88
N GLU A 394 -33.73 28.82 6.40
CA GLU A 394 -33.99 29.02 4.97
C GLU A 394 -32.68 29.24 4.18
N GLU A 395 -31.76 30.02 4.74
CA GLU A 395 -30.45 30.29 4.15
C GLU A 395 -29.53 29.06 4.17
N LEU A 396 -29.58 28.23 5.22
CA LEU A 396 -28.84 26.95 5.28
C LEU A 396 -29.37 25.94 4.25
N GLN A 397 -30.68 25.87 4.05
CA GLN A 397 -31.27 25.04 2.99
C GLN A 397 -30.86 25.54 1.59
N ALA A 398 -30.79 26.86 1.39
CA ALA A 398 -30.28 27.44 0.16
C ALA A 398 -28.79 27.11 -0.06
N LEU A 399 -27.97 27.15 1.00
CA LEU A 399 -26.57 26.74 0.97
C LEU A 399 -26.45 25.26 0.58
N GLU A 400 -27.18 24.37 1.22
CA GLU A 400 -27.16 22.92 0.93
C GLU A 400 -27.50 22.64 -0.54
N LYS A 401 -28.52 23.31 -1.08
CA LYS A 401 -28.89 23.21 -2.50
C LYS A 401 -27.77 23.68 -3.42
N ARG A 402 -27.06 24.75 -3.07
CA ARG A 402 -25.90 25.25 -3.83
C ARG A 402 -24.70 24.32 -3.74
N LEU A 403 -24.44 23.74 -2.57
CA LEU A 403 -23.39 22.73 -2.36
C LEU A 403 -23.67 21.49 -3.20
N LEU A 404 -24.92 21.00 -3.24
CA LEU A 404 -25.35 19.94 -4.15
C LEU A 404 -25.13 20.31 -5.63
N GLY A 405 -25.46 21.55 -6.00
CA GLY A 405 -25.22 22.08 -7.35
C GLY A 405 -23.74 22.18 -7.74
N SER A 406 -22.80 22.10 -6.78
CA SER A 406 -21.36 22.10 -7.07
C SER A 406 -20.87 20.85 -7.80
N PHE A 407 -21.60 19.74 -7.69
CA PHE A 407 -21.30 18.47 -8.33
C PHE A 407 -21.80 18.37 -9.78
N ALA A 408 -22.44 19.42 -10.31
CA ALA A 408 -22.84 19.45 -11.72
C ALA A 408 -21.61 19.43 -12.64
N VAL A 409 -21.68 18.66 -13.75
CA VAL A 409 -20.57 18.46 -14.71
C VAL A 409 -20.01 19.78 -15.24
N ASP A 410 -20.86 20.79 -15.40
CA ASP A 410 -20.48 22.10 -15.94
C ASP A 410 -20.25 23.18 -14.88
N ASN A 411 -20.09 22.82 -13.62
CA ASN A 411 -19.91 23.79 -12.56
C ASN A 411 -18.63 24.65 -12.77
N PRO A 412 -18.75 25.99 -12.90
CA PRO A 412 -17.61 26.86 -13.19
C PRO A 412 -16.65 26.99 -12.00
N VAL A 413 -17.14 26.87 -10.77
CA VAL A 413 -16.32 26.90 -9.55
C VAL A 413 -15.43 25.66 -9.51
N PHE A 414 -16.00 24.48 -9.78
CA PHE A 414 -15.25 23.24 -9.92
C PHE A 414 -14.18 23.35 -11.01
N LYS A 415 -14.54 23.79 -12.23
CA LYS A 415 -13.59 23.95 -13.34
C LYS A 415 -12.43 24.89 -12.98
N LEU A 416 -12.71 25.97 -12.25
CA LEU A 416 -11.71 26.91 -11.77
C LEU A 416 -10.73 26.26 -10.77
N PHE A 417 -11.25 25.57 -9.75
CA PHE A 417 -10.40 24.93 -8.75
C PHE A 417 -9.63 23.75 -9.31
N PHE A 418 -10.25 22.97 -10.20
CA PHE A 418 -9.60 21.93 -10.96
C PHE A 418 -8.42 22.49 -11.76
N SER A 419 -8.63 23.55 -12.55
CA SER A 419 -7.56 24.19 -13.34
C SER A 419 -6.43 24.71 -12.46
N ARG A 420 -6.73 25.35 -11.32
CA ARG A 420 -5.72 25.84 -10.36
C ARG A 420 -4.89 24.70 -9.77
N ALA A 421 -5.55 23.62 -9.34
CA ALA A 421 -4.88 22.47 -8.77
C ALA A 421 -4.06 21.72 -9.83
N ALA A 422 -4.61 21.52 -11.03
CA ALA A 422 -3.93 20.92 -12.18
C ALA A 422 -2.63 21.68 -12.49
N ARG A 423 -2.70 23.01 -12.59
CA ARG A 423 -1.51 23.86 -12.81
C ARG A 423 -0.49 23.73 -11.69
N ALA A 424 -0.92 23.63 -10.42
CA ALA A 424 0.00 23.42 -9.31
C ALA A 424 0.75 22.08 -9.42
N PHE A 425 0.05 21.01 -9.81
CA PHE A 425 0.66 19.69 -10.02
C PHE A 425 1.58 19.66 -11.25
N GLU A 426 1.17 20.25 -12.38
CA GLU A 426 1.98 20.33 -13.59
C GLU A 426 3.27 21.14 -13.35
N THR A 427 3.15 22.28 -12.66
CA THR A 427 4.30 23.11 -12.26
C THR A 427 5.24 22.33 -11.35
N ALA A 428 4.70 21.51 -10.44
CA ALA A 428 5.50 20.69 -9.54
C ALA A 428 6.30 19.59 -10.27
N LEU A 429 5.77 19.08 -11.38
CA LEU A 429 6.44 18.06 -12.19
C LEU A 429 7.52 18.66 -13.09
N THR A 430 7.29 19.86 -13.61
CA THR A 430 8.17 20.53 -14.58
C THR A 430 9.24 21.39 -13.93
N SER A 431 8.95 22.00 -12.77
CA SER A 431 9.88 22.88 -12.04
C SER A 431 10.79 22.12 -11.08
N LYS A 432 12.04 22.60 -10.96
CA LYS A 432 13.00 22.14 -9.93
C LYS A 432 12.83 22.85 -8.58
N GLY A 433 11.93 23.83 -8.48
CA GLY A 433 11.71 24.65 -7.28
C GLY A 433 10.72 24.05 -6.26
N LYS A 434 10.62 24.65 -5.06
CA LYS A 434 9.61 24.29 -4.07
C LYS A 434 8.22 24.76 -4.55
N ILE A 435 7.25 23.86 -4.50
CA ILE A 435 5.86 24.10 -4.94
C ILE A 435 5.18 25.16 -4.08
N VAL A 436 5.51 25.17 -2.79
CA VAL A 436 4.86 26.01 -1.76
C VAL A 436 4.96 27.51 -2.08
N ASP A 437 6.03 27.93 -2.76
CA ASP A 437 6.29 29.34 -3.03
C ASP A 437 5.35 29.91 -4.12
N ASN A 438 4.70 29.05 -4.92
CA ASN A 438 3.84 29.45 -6.05
C ASN A 438 2.38 28.96 -5.91
N LEU A 439 1.99 28.44 -4.75
CA LEU A 439 0.65 27.91 -4.56
C LEU A 439 -0.37 29.05 -4.38
N HIS A 440 -1.46 29.02 -5.15
CA HIS A 440 -2.54 30.01 -5.01
C HIS A 440 -3.15 29.94 -3.58
N PRO A 441 -3.44 31.07 -2.91
CA PRO A 441 -3.91 31.09 -1.52
C PRO A 441 -5.16 30.23 -1.27
N SER A 442 -6.04 30.11 -2.27
CA SER A 442 -7.23 29.27 -2.18
C SER A 442 -6.97 27.76 -2.05
N LEU A 443 -5.74 27.31 -2.34
CA LEU A 443 -5.31 25.91 -2.20
C LEU A 443 -4.45 25.68 -0.96
N ALA A 444 -4.15 26.72 -0.17
CA ALA A 444 -3.33 26.62 1.03
C ALA A 444 -3.77 25.52 2.01
N PRO A 445 -5.08 25.25 2.24
CA PRO A 445 -5.52 24.15 3.12
C PRO A 445 -5.07 22.76 2.66
N PHE A 446 -4.75 22.61 1.37
CA PHE A 446 -4.34 21.34 0.75
C PHE A 446 -2.85 21.29 0.44
N ALA A 447 -2.04 22.25 0.91
CA ALA A 447 -0.63 22.34 0.56
C ALA A 447 0.16 21.04 0.88
N ALA A 448 -0.12 20.40 2.01
CA ALA A 448 0.50 19.12 2.40
C ALA A 448 0.12 17.99 1.44
N GLU A 449 -1.18 17.87 1.11
CA GLU A 449 -1.71 16.83 0.21
C GLU A 449 -1.21 17.01 -1.23
N ILE A 450 -1.14 18.26 -1.72
CA ILE A 450 -0.53 18.59 -3.01
C ILE A 450 0.95 18.20 -2.99
N THR A 451 1.69 18.54 -1.93
CA THR A 451 3.12 18.23 -1.82
C THR A 451 3.36 16.72 -1.82
N GLU A 452 2.55 15.96 -1.09
CA GLU A 452 2.63 14.50 -1.03
C GLU A 452 2.36 13.88 -2.42
N ALA A 453 1.23 14.21 -3.04
CA ALA A 453 0.83 13.65 -4.33
C ALA A 453 1.83 13.99 -5.44
N THR A 454 2.31 15.23 -5.48
CA THR A 454 3.31 15.67 -6.47
C THR A 454 4.70 15.07 -6.21
N SER A 455 5.07 14.80 -4.95
CA SER A 455 6.33 14.11 -4.64
C SER A 455 6.32 12.66 -5.14
N LEU A 456 5.18 11.98 -5.05
CA LEU A 456 4.97 10.63 -5.59
C LEU A 456 5.05 10.65 -7.12
N LEU A 457 4.32 11.57 -7.76
CA LEU A 457 4.32 11.71 -9.22
C LEU A 457 5.73 12.07 -9.75
N ARG A 458 6.46 12.94 -9.06
CA ARG A 458 7.84 13.30 -9.44
C ARG A 458 8.79 12.11 -9.33
N ARG A 459 8.70 11.34 -8.25
CA ARG A 459 9.51 10.11 -8.09
C ARG A 459 9.22 9.12 -9.21
N LEU A 460 7.94 8.91 -9.51
CA LEU A 460 7.50 8.05 -10.60
C LEU A 460 8.07 8.53 -11.96
N ALA A 461 7.88 9.81 -12.29
CA ALA A 461 8.37 10.38 -13.54
C ALA A 461 9.90 10.28 -13.66
N GLN A 462 10.64 10.60 -12.59
CA GLN A 462 12.09 10.51 -12.58
C GLN A 462 12.58 9.07 -12.76
N HIS A 463 11.96 8.10 -12.07
CA HIS A 463 12.29 6.69 -12.23
C HIS A 463 12.00 6.21 -13.65
N ASN A 464 10.81 6.53 -14.15
CA ASN A 464 10.38 6.18 -15.51
C ASN A 464 11.31 6.78 -16.57
N GLU A 465 11.69 8.05 -16.45
CA GLU A 465 12.70 8.70 -17.31
C GLU A 465 14.04 7.95 -17.24
N ASN A 466 14.52 7.60 -16.05
CA ASN A 466 15.80 6.90 -15.89
C ASN A 466 15.80 5.51 -16.56
N VAL A 467 14.67 4.80 -16.53
CA VAL A 467 14.56 3.46 -17.10
C VAL A 467 14.34 3.50 -18.61
N TYR A 468 13.45 4.39 -19.08
CA TYR A 468 12.95 4.37 -20.46
C TYR A 468 13.49 5.51 -21.34
N ALA A 469 14.46 6.32 -20.87
CA ALA A 469 14.99 7.45 -21.64
C ALA A 469 15.46 7.06 -23.05
N SER A 470 16.18 5.95 -23.22
CA SER A 470 16.63 5.51 -24.55
C SER A 470 15.44 5.22 -25.48
N LEU A 471 14.46 4.47 -24.98
CA LEU A 471 13.22 4.15 -25.69
C LEU A 471 12.47 5.42 -26.10
N TYR A 472 12.26 6.35 -25.16
CA TYR A 472 11.55 7.60 -25.44
C TYR A 472 12.28 8.46 -26.44
N ASN A 473 13.59 8.63 -26.30
CA ASN A 473 14.38 9.42 -27.23
C ASN A 473 14.27 8.89 -28.66
N ASP A 474 14.29 7.57 -28.85
CA ASP A 474 14.19 6.95 -30.16
C ASP A 474 12.78 7.10 -30.76
N ILE A 475 11.73 7.02 -29.95
CA ILE A 475 10.36 7.30 -30.41
C ILE A 475 10.22 8.78 -30.78
N ILE A 476 10.62 9.70 -29.89
CA ILE A 476 10.47 11.14 -30.08
C ILE A 476 11.21 11.61 -31.33
N LYS A 477 12.44 11.14 -31.58
CA LYS A 477 13.17 11.46 -32.81
C LYS A 477 12.36 11.16 -34.07
N ARG A 478 11.65 10.02 -34.10
CA ARG A 478 10.78 9.63 -35.22
C ARG A 478 9.55 10.50 -35.30
N VAL A 479 8.90 10.76 -34.17
CA VAL A 479 7.64 11.54 -34.11
C VAL A 479 7.85 13.01 -34.49
N VAL A 480 8.95 13.63 -34.07
CA VAL A 480 9.28 15.03 -34.41
C VAL A 480 9.45 15.24 -35.91
N HIS A 481 9.77 14.20 -36.68
CA HIS A 481 9.88 14.30 -38.15
C HIS A 481 8.54 14.11 -38.86
N SER A 482 7.55 13.55 -38.17
CA SER A 482 6.21 13.28 -38.71
C SER A 482 5.16 14.32 -38.32
N ALA A 483 5.44 15.12 -37.28
CA ALA A 483 4.62 16.23 -36.80
C ALA A 483 5.07 17.55 -37.43
#